data_AF-A0A0C2ZLA4-F1
#
_entry.id   AF-A0A0C2ZLA4-F1
#
_cell.length_a   1.000
_cell.length_b   1.000
_cell.length_c   1.000
_cell.angle_alpha   90.00
_cell.angle_beta   90.00
_cell.angle_gamma   90.00
#
_symmetry.space_group_name_H-M   'P 1'
#
loop_
_entity.id
_entity.type
_entity.pdbx_description
1 polymer ?
#
loop_
_entity_poly.entity_id
_entity_poly.type
_entity_poly.pdbx_seq_one_letter_code
_entity_poly.pdbx_strand_id
1 'polypeptide(L)'
;MRPPPRRERKEWTLPPPPGPSLRQRIEQREREQGLRCFDTSCGVGPSDDDPYPDLSPGSMKQVSIHSRGMERDNDTASGAVCAHAFHPVCLVMAERVARGGASAAGGNGAIPALDVEVSCPVCRATGFVKWSEWEEGVATL
;
A
#
# COMPACT_ATOMS: atom_id res chain seq x y z
N MET A 1 18.01 3.56 67.94
CA MET A 1 16.77 3.23 67.19
C MET A 1 17.13 3.03 65.73
N ARG A 2 16.70 1.93 65.10
CA ARG A 2 17.00 1.62 63.70
C ARG A 2 16.00 2.35 62.80
N PRO A 3 16.43 3.12 61.79
CA PRO A 3 15.51 3.83 60.91
C PRO A 3 14.64 2.84 60.12
N PRO A 4 13.38 3.19 59.85
CA PRO A 4 12.47 2.32 59.12
C PRO A 4 13.00 2.07 57.70
N PRO A 5 12.79 0.86 57.15
CA PRO A 5 13.23 0.54 55.80
C PRO A 5 12.56 1.46 54.77
N ARG A 6 13.35 1.96 53.81
CA ARG A 6 12.84 2.75 52.68
C ARG A 6 11.86 1.89 51.88
N ARG A 7 10.67 2.42 51.62
CA ARG A 7 9.71 1.81 50.69
C ARG A 7 10.28 1.94 49.28
N GLU A 8 10.43 0.82 48.58
CA GLU A 8 10.82 0.81 47.17
C GLU A 8 9.75 1.57 46.36
N ARG A 9 10.19 2.49 45.51
CA ARG A 9 9.29 3.22 44.62
C ARG A 9 8.84 2.25 43.54
N LYS A 10 7.52 2.05 43.40
CA LYS A 10 6.96 1.33 42.26
C LYS A 10 7.39 2.05 40.98
N GLU A 11 8.10 1.32 40.13
CA GLU A 11 8.45 1.77 38.79
C GLU A 11 7.16 1.96 38.00
N TRP A 12 6.98 3.16 37.44
CA TRP A 12 5.79 3.50 36.69
C TRP A 12 5.91 2.87 35.30
N THR A 13 5.14 1.82 35.02
CA THR A 13 5.09 1.18 33.71
C THR A 13 3.90 1.71 32.91
N LEU A 14 4.09 1.85 31.60
CA LEU A 14 3.00 2.19 30.69
C LEU A 14 1.98 1.03 30.67
N PRO A 15 0.66 1.34 30.61
CA PRO A 15 -0.32 0.29 30.37
C PRO A 15 -0.03 -0.38 29.02
N PRO A 16 -0.41 -1.66 28.87
CA PRO A 16 -0.26 -2.35 27.59
C PRO A 16 -1.01 -1.56 26.50
N PRO A 17 -0.48 -1.56 25.26
CA PRO A 17 -1.15 -0.86 24.16
C PRO A 17 -2.57 -1.42 24.00
N PRO A 18 -3.57 -0.56 23.74
CA PRO A 18 -4.90 -1.04 23.42
C PRO A 18 -4.81 -1.97 22.20
N GLY A 19 -5.53 -3.09 22.26
CA GLY A 19 -5.62 -4.02 21.14
C GLY A 19 -6.24 -3.34 19.90
N PRO A 20 -6.19 -4.02 18.74
CA PRO A 20 -6.71 -3.45 17.51
C PRO A 20 -8.20 -3.14 17.66
N SER A 21 -8.59 -1.93 17.26
CA SER A 21 -9.97 -1.48 17.26
C SER A 21 -10.82 -2.32 16.30
N LEU A 22 -12.15 -2.27 16.47
CA LEU A 22 -13.06 -2.96 15.56
C LEU A 22 -12.82 -2.54 14.10
N ARG A 23 -12.65 -1.23 13.86
CA ARG A 23 -12.33 -0.67 12.55
C ARG A 23 -11.03 -1.24 11.97
N GLN A 24 -9.96 -1.31 12.77
CA GLN A 24 -8.67 -1.89 12.31
C GLN A 24 -8.81 -3.37 11.93
N ARG A 25 -9.66 -4.13 12.62
CA ARG A 25 -9.94 -5.53 12.27
C ARG A 25 -10.72 -5.66 10.97
N ILE A 26 -11.69 -4.77 10.75
CA ILE A 26 -12.48 -4.72 9.52
C ILE A 26 -11.56 -4.37 8.33
N GLU A 27 -10.75 -3.31 8.45
CA GLU A 27 -9.82 -2.90 7.39
C GLU A 27 -8.79 -3.99 7.06
N GLN A 28 -8.33 -4.73 8.07
CA GLN A 28 -7.46 -5.88 7.87
C GLN A 28 -8.16 -6.97 7.04
N ARG A 29 -9.44 -7.26 7.35
CA ARG A 29 -10.25 -8.25 6.61
C ARG A 29 -10.60 -7.79 5.21
N GLU A 30 -10.82 -6.50 5.00
CA GLU A 30 -11.04 -5.91 3.68
C GLU A 30 -9.79 -6.05 2.80
N ARG A 31 -8.61 -5.81 3.39
CA ARG A 31 -7.34 -5.99 2.70
C ARG A 31 -7.09 -7.45 2.29
N GLU A 32 -7.36 -8.38 3.20
CA GLU A 32 -7.27 -9.82 2.91
C GLU A 32 -8.22 -10.27 1.79
N GLN A 33 -9.32 -9.55 1.60
CA GLN A 33 -10.30 -9.78 0.52
C GLN A 33 -10.03 -8.94 -0.74
N GLY A 34 -8.96 -8.14 -0.77
CA GLY A 34 -8.62 -7.27 -1.90
C GLY A 34 -9.49 -6.01 -2.03
N LEU A 35 -10.42 -5.77 -1.11
CA LEU A 35 -11.30 -4.58 -1.10
C LEU A 35 -10.53 -3.31 -0.72
N ARG A 36 -9.42 -3.47 0.00
CA ARG A 36 -8.55 -2.38 0.42
C ARG A 36 -7.11 -2.68 0.05
N CYS A 37 -6.42 -1.71 -0.52
CA CYS A 37 -5.02 -1.88 -0.85
C CYS A 37 -4.11 -1.51 0.34
N PHE A 38 -2.79 -1.55 0.14
CA PHE A 38 -1.81 -1.24 1.17
C PHE A 38 -1.49 0.26 1.32
N ASP A 39 -2.07 1.12 0.47
CA ASP A 39 -1.90 2.57 0.59
C ASP A 39 -2.62 3.11 1.84
N THR A 40 -1.92 3.91 2.65
CA THR A 40 -2.47 4.48 3.89
C THR A 40 -3.56 5.51 3.64
N SER A 41 -3.59 6.09 2.44
CA SER A 41 -4.55 7.09 1.98
C SER A 41 -5.57 6.49 1.00
N CYS A 42 -5.71 5.16 0.95
CA CYS A 42 -6.67 4.47 0.09
C CYS A 42 -8.11 4.89 0.39
N GLY A 43 -8.68 5.72 -0.50
CA GLY A 43 -10.10 6.12 -0.50
C GLY A 43 -11.01 5.25 -1.38
N VAL A 44 -10.47 4.22 -2.04
CA VAL A 44 -11.21 3.33 -2.97
C VAL A 44 -11.95 2.21 -2.24
N GLY A 45 -11.48 1.84 -1.04
CA GLY A 45 -12.12 0.80 -0.24
C GLY A 45 -13.47 1.24 0.35
N PRO A 46 -14.31 0.30 0.78
CA PRO A 46 -15.62 0.62 1.37
C PRO A 46 -15.46 1.55 2.58
N SER A 47 -16.37 2.52 2.69
CA SER A 47 -16.44 3.46 3.81
C SER A 47 -17.73 3.26 4.58
N ASP A 48 -17.70 3.49 5.89
CA ASP A 48 -18.88 3.37 6.77
C ASP A 48 -20.03 4.32 6.35
N ASP A 49 -19.71 5.40 5.62
CA ASP A 49 -20.68 6.36 5.08
C ASP A 49 -21.34 5.94 3.75
N ASP A 50 -20.88 4.85 3.12
CA ASP A 50 -21.42 4.39 1.84
C ASP A 50 -22.48 3.29 2.02
N PRO A 51 -23.78 3.56 1.76
CA PRO A 51 -24.82 2.57 1.93
C PRO A 51 -24.72 1.41 0.91
N TYR A 52 -24.07 1.62 -0.23
CA TYR A 52 -23.95 0.62 -1.31
C TYR A 52 -22.57 0.73 -1.98
N PRO A 53 -21.51 0.15 -1.38
CA PRO A 53 -20.17 0.23 -1.94
C PRO A 53 -20.11 -0.44 -3.32
N ASP A 54 -19.46 0.21 -4.27
CA ASP A 54 -19.20 -0.38 -5.58
C ASP A 54 -18.14 -1.49 -5.45
N LEU A 55 -18.60 -2.75 -5.45
CA LEU A 55 -17.75 -3.94 -5.39
C LEU A 55 -17.30 -4.42 -6.78
N SER A 56 -17.29 -3.54 -7.79
CA SER A 56 -16.90 -3.91 -9.14
C SER A 56 -15.43 -4.38 -9.20
N PRO A 57 -15.15 -5.47 -9.95
CA PRO A 57 -13.80 -6.05 -10.01
C PRO A 57 -12.76 -5.11 -10.64
N GLY A 58 -13.19 -4.12 -11.45
CA GLY A 58 -12.31 -3.10 -12.01
C GLY A 58 -11.85 -2.08 -10.96
N SER A 59 -12.73 -1.69 -10.03
CA SER A 59 -12.39 -0.77 -8.94
C SER A 59 -11.43 -1.40 -7.92
N MET A 60 -11.51 -2.73 -7.75
CA MET A 60 -10.80 -3.49 -6.72
C MET A 60 -9.54 -4.20 -7.22
N LYS A 61 -9.16 -4.00 -8.49
CA LYS A 61 -7.96 -4.60 -9.05
C LYS A 61 -6.74 -4.13 -8.26
N GLN A 62 -5.87 -5.06 -7.88
CA GLN A 62 -4.62 -4.76 -7.18
C GLN A 62 -3.40 -5.11 -8.04
N VAL A 63 -2.37 -4.30 -7.94
CA VAL A 63 -1.09 -4.45 -8.65
C VAL A 63 0.04 -4.53 -7.65
N SER A 64 1.02 -5.39 -7.94
CA SER A 64 2.23 -5.57 -7.15
C SER A 64 3.42 -4.97 -7.91
N ILE A 65 4.42 -4.49 -7.16
CA ILE A 65 5.64 -3.93 -7.73
C ILE A 65 6.65 -5.07 -7.92
N HIS A 66 7.24 -5.19 -9.11
CA HIS A 66 8.12 -6.30 -9.48
C HIS A 66 9.56 -5.87 -9.78
N SER A 67 10.51 -6.79 -9.63
CA SER A 67 11.89 -6.58 -10.09
C SER A 67 11.95 -6.55 -11.63
N ARG A 68 12.88 -5.78 -12.20
CA ARG A 68 13.04 -5.69 -13.67
C ARG A 68 13.44 -7.04 -14.27
N GLY A 69 12.80 -7.44 -15.37
CA GLY A 69 13.22 -8.58 -16.18
C GLY A 69 12.76 -9.95 -15.68
N MET A 70 11.85 -10.00 -14.70
CA MET A 70 11.21 -11.26 -14.30
C MET A 70 9.96 -11.46 -15.16
N GLU A 71 9.92 -12.56 -15.93
CA GLU A 71 8.74 -12.92 -16.71
C GLU A 71 7.56 -13.12 -15.75
N ARG A 72 6.48 -12.38 -16.00
CA ARG A 72 5.25 -12.44 -15.20
C ARG A 72 4.45 -13.65 -15.65
N ASP A 73 4.91 -14.84 -15.26
CA ASP A 73 4.03 -16.00 -15.30
C ASP A 73 2.90 -15.78 -14.30
N ASN A 74 1.67 -16.03 -14.77
CA ASN A 74 0.42 -15.49 -14.24
C ASN A 74 0.04 -15.95 -12.82
N ASP A 75 0.93 -16.65 -12.09
CA ASP A 75 0.49 -17.44 -10.94
C ASP A 75 1.53 -17.65 -9.83
N THR A 76 2.58 -16.83 -9.73
CA THR A 76 3.44 -16.92 -8.54
C THR A 76 4.06 -15.58 -8.20
N ALA A 77 3.90 -15.17 -6.93
CA ALA A 77 4.50 -13.99 -6.29
C ALA A 77 6.05 -13.93 -6.33
N SER A 78 6.70 -14.78 -7.14
CA SER A 78 8.14 -15.03 -7.16
C SER A 78 8.99 -13.84 -7.66
N GLY A 79 8.37 -12.78 -8.18
CA GLY A 79 9.09 -11.60 -8.69
C GLY A 79 8.69 -10.27 -8.05
N ALA A 80 7.85 -10.26 -7.01
CA ALA A 80 7.46 -9.03 -6.34
C ALA A 80 8.58 -8.52 -5.42
N VAL A 81 8.85 -7.21 -5.43
CA VAL A 81 9.88 -6.60 -4.56
C VAL A 81 9.42 -6.52 -3.09
N CYS A 82 8.11 -6.57 -2.84
CA CYS A 82 7.51 -6.61 -1.52
C CYS A 82 6.10 -7.22 -1.58
N ALA A 83 5.53 -7.56 -0.42
CA ALA A 83 4.18 -8.13 -0.31
C ALA A 83 3.04 -7.09 -0.46
N HIS A 84 3.38 -5.81 -0.67
CA HIS A 84 2.37 -4.75 -0.74
C HIS A 84 1.75 -4.69 -2.13
N ALA A 85 0.42 -4.70 -2.17
CA ALA A 85 -0.37 -4.53 -3.38
C ALA A 85 -1.20 -3.24 -3.32
N PHE A 86 -1.37 -2.58 -4.47
CA PHE A 86 -1.97 -1.25 -4.57
C PHE A 86 -3.08 -1.24 -5.61
N HIS A 87 -4.14 -0.48 -5.41
CA HIS A 87 -5.01 -0.17 -6.55
C HIS A 87 -4.19 0.67 -7.56
N PRO A 88 -4.34 0.47 -8.88
CA PRO A 88 -3.62 1.24 -9.89
C PRO A 88 -3.67 2.75 -9.63
N VAL A 89 -4.86 3.29 -9.34
CA VAL A 89 -5.09 4.71 -9.03
C VAL A 89 -4.32 5.16 -7.78
N CYS A 90 -4.31 4.35 -6.71
CA CYS A 90 -3.60 4.68 -5.47
C CYS A 90 -2.09 4.72 -5.69
N LEU A 91 -1.55 3.79 -6.47
CA LEU A 91 -0.11 3.76 -6.80
C LEU A 91 0.31 4.98 -7.61
N VAL A 92 -0.46 5.36 -8.63
CA VAL A 92 -0.19 6.56 -9.45
C VAL A 92 -0.22 7.81 -8.59
N MET A 93 -1.19 7.94 -7.69
CA MET A 93 -1.28 9.08 -6.77
C MET A 93 -0.09 9.16 -5.83
N ALA A 94 0.29 8.04 -5.22
CA ALA A 94 1.42 8.00 -4.32
C ALA A 94 2.74 8.34 -5.04
N GLU A 95 2.94 7.83 -6.26
CA GLU A 95 4.13 8.14 -7.06
C GLU A 95 4.16 9.63 -7.49
N ARG A 96 3.02 10.21 -7.90
CA ARG A 96 2.92 11.65 -8.21
C ARG A 96 3.33 12.52 -7.02
N VAL A 97 2.92 12.14 -5.80
CA VAL A 97 3.30 12.83 -4.56
C VAL A 97 4.79 12.63 -4.26
N ALA A 98 5.31 11.40 -4.40
CA ALA A 98 6.72 11.08 -4.15
C ALA A 98 7.68 11.80 -5.12
N ARG A 99 7.31 11.94 -6.39
CA ARG A 99 8.12 12.57 -7.46
C ARG A 99 7.89 14.08 -7.63
N GLY A 100 7.10 14.70 -6.75
CA GLY A 100 6.86 16.15 -6.78
C GLY A 100 6.20 16.64 -8.07
N GLY A 101 5.29 15.86 -8.68
CA GLY A 101 4.55 16.25 -9.87
C GLY A 101 5.29 16.08 -11.22
N ALA A 102 6.51 15.55 -11.23
CA ALA A 102 7.16 15.16 -12.47
C ALA A 102 6.56 13.85 -12.99
N SER A 103 5.70 13.94 -14.01
CA SER A 103 5.12 12.78 -14.71
C SER A 103 6.18 11.72 -14.99
N ALA A 104 5.83 10.44 -14.77
CA ALA A 104 6.67 9.29 -15.12
C ALA A 104 7.00 9.20 -16.64
N ALA A 105 6.40 10.06 -17.46
CA ALA A 105 6.72 10.23 -18.87
C ALA A 105 7.95 11.13 -19.04
N GLY A 106 9.15 10.56 -19.14
CA GLY A 106 10.33 11.37 -19.49
C GLY A 106 11.67 10.70 -19.32
N GLY A 107 11.95 9.67 -20.12
CA GLY A 107 13.29 9.12 -20.32
C GLY A 107 13.51 8.70 -21.78
N ASN A 108 13.89 9.66 -22.62
CA ASN A 108 14.53 9.50 -23.94
C ASN A 108 14.08 8.33 -24.85
N GLY A 109 13.15 8.61 -25.77
CA GLY A 109 13.31 8.30 -27.21
C GLY A 109 13.62 6.88 -27.69
N ALA A 110 13.35 5.82 -26.93
CA ALA A 110 13.61 4.45 -27.39
C ALA A 110 12.58 3.46 -26.83
N ILE A 111 11.53 3.20 -27.64
CA ILE A 111 10.44 2.22 -27.41
C ILE A 111 9.62 2.53 -26.14
N PRO A 112 8.27 2.42 -26.14
CA PRO A 112 7.53 2.43 -24.87
C PRO A 112 8.09 1.28 -24.02
N ALA A 113 8.85 1.61 -22.96
CA ALA A 113 9.24 0.61 -22.00
C ALA A 113 7.94 -0.04 -21.50
N LEU A 114 7.79 -1.34 -21.75
CA LEU A 114 6.58 -2.10 -21.38
C LEU A 114 6.28 -2.02 -19.88
N ASP A 115 7.23 -1.53 -19.09
CA ASP A 115 7.14 -1.36 -17.67
C ASP A 115 7.49 0.08 -17.24
N VAL A 116 6.84 0.55 -16.17
CA VAL A 116 7.04 1.85 -15.51
C VAL A 116 7.72 1.63 -14.16
N GLU A 117 8.80 2.38 -13.91
CA GLU A 117 9.47 2.37 -12.61
C GLU A 117 8.67 3.17 -11.58
N VAL A 118 8.44 2.56 -10.41
CA VAL A 118 7.63 3.11 -9.31
C VAL A 118 8.24 2.76 -7.96
N SER A 119 7.88 3.53 -6.94
CA SER A 119 8.28 3.29 -5.55
C SER A 119 7.11 2.79 -4.69
N CYS A 120 7.36 1.81 -3.82
CA CYS A 120 6.36 1.34 -2.87
C CYS A 120 6.07 2.43 -1.81
N PRO A 121 4.82 2.89 -1.65
CA PRO A 121 4.47 3.93 -0.66
C PRO A 121 4.72 3.50 0.79
N VAL A 122 4.72 2.19 1.06
CA VAL A 122 4.82 1.63 2.41
C VAL A 122 6.28 1.39 2.82
N CYS A 123 7.04 0.63 2.02
CA CYS A 123 8.42 0.27 2.35
C CYS A 123 9.49 0.97 1.51
N ARG A 124 9.09 1.81 0.54
CA ARG A 124 9.98 2.55 -0.37
C ARG A 124 10.87 1.68 -1.28
N ALA A 125 10.57 0.38 -1.39
CA ALA A 125 11.21 -0.48 -2.38
C ALA A 125 10.83 0.00 -3.80
N THR A 126 11.83 0.19 -4.67
CA THR A 126 11.65 0.55 -6.07
C THR A 126 11.56 -0.68 -6.96
N GLY A 127 10.69 -0.64 -7.95
CA GLY A 127 10.54 -1.70 -8.94
C GLY A 127 9.66 -1.24 -10.08
N PHE A 128 9.01 -2.18 -10.75
CA PHE A 128 8.37 -1.97 -12.04
C PHE A 128 6.94 -2.51 -12.05
N VAL A 129 6.04 -1.78 -12.70
CA VAL A 129 4.65 -2.20 -13.01
C VAL A 129 4.40 -2.12 -14.51
N LYS A 130 3.42 -2.86 -15.04
CA LYS A 130 3.21 -2.89 -16.50
C LYS A 130 2.71 -1.52 -16.93
N TRP A 131 3.09 -1.08 -18.13
CA TRP A 131 2.53 0.14 -18.70
C TRP A 131 1.00 0.12 -18.71
N SER A 132 0.38 -1.02 -19.06
CA SER A 132 -1.09 -1.16 -19.08
C SER A 132 -1.73 -1.01 -17.70
N GLU A 133 -1.08 -1.50 -16.64
CA GLU A 133 -1.55 -1.36 -15.25
C GLU A 133 -1.39 0.09 -14.77
N TRP A 134 -0.29 0.74 -15.15
CA TRP A 134 -0.05 2.14 -14.86
C TRP A 134 -1.08 3.05 -15.56
N GLU A 135 -1.33 2.80 -16.85
CA GLU A 135 -2.28 3.56 -17.67
C GLU A 135 -3.71 3.45 -17.14
N GLU A 136 -4.15 2.27 -16.67
CA GLU A 136 -5.43 2.09 -16.00
C GLU A 136 -5.57 3.00 -14.76
N GLY A 137 -4.50 3.09 -13.96
CA GLY A 137 -4.45 3.99 -12.81
C GLY A 137 -4.51 5.47 -13.20
N VAL A 138 -3.83 5.85 -14.29
CA VAL A 138 -3.86 7.22 -14.82
C VAL A 138 -5.22 7.56 -15.41
N ALA A 139 -5.90 6.64 -16.09
CA ALA A 139 -7.19 6.85 -16.72
C ALA A 139 -8.35 6.96 -15.72
N THR A 140 -8.16 6.43 -14.50
CA THR A 140 -9.16 6.49 -13.41
C THR A 140 -9.03 7.78 -12.57
N LEU A 141 -7.99 8.59 -12.78
CA LEU A 141 -7.78 9.89 -12.12
C LEU A 141 -8.42 11.04 -12.88
#